data_AF-A0A529K7Y6-F1
#
_entry.id   AF-A0A529K7Y6-F1
#
_cell.length_a   1.000
_cell.length_b   1.000
_cell.length_c   1.000
_cell.angle_alpha   90.00
_cell.angle_beta   90.00
_cell.angle_gamma   90.00
#
_symmetry.space_group_name_H-M   'P 1'
#
loop_
_entity.id
_entity.type
_entity.pdbx_description
1 polymer ?
#
loop_
_entity_poly.entity_id
_entity_poly.type
_entity_poly.pdbx_seq_one_letter_code
_entity_poly.pdbx_strand_id
1 'polypeptide(L)'
;SYDAEIASVFDSRDEAALKEEGLDATALADSAWRDQMQASGESRTQALTRRLIAKGYPAMLVRSFAAGAVETDLNLVLWKWGDDPPWRL
;
A
#
# COMPACT_ATOMS: atom_id res chain seq x y z
N SER A 1 2.73 17.84 -13.30
CA SER A 1 1.92 17.53 -12.11
C SER A 1 0.78 16.64 -12.56
N TYR A 2 0.59 15.48 -11.94
CA TYR A 2 -0.60 14.66 -12.13
C TYR A 2 -1.59 15.04 -11.04
N ASP A 3 -2.87 15.21 -11.39
CA ASP A 3 -3.94 15.56 -10.44
C ASP A 3 -4.89 14.38 -10.34
N ALA A 4 -4.99 13.78 -9.15
CA ALA A 4 -5.73 12.56 -8.89
C ALA A 4 -6.78 12.79 -7.82
N GLU A 5 -7.98 12.27 -8.05
CA GLU A 5 -9.09 12.28 -7.10
C GLU A 5 -9.47 10.83 -6.78
N ILE A 6 -8.83 10.31 -5.74
CA ILE A 6 -9.01 8.94 -5.28
C ILE A 6 -9.61 8.98 -3.87
N ALA A 7 -10.86 8.60 -3.73
CA ALA A 7 -11.48 8.45 -2.42
C ALA A 7 -11.04 7.16 -1.73
N SER A 8 -11.18 7.12 -0.41
CA SER A 8 -10.96 5.91 0.40
C SER A 8 -9.57 5.30 0.22
N VAL A 9 -8.51 6.11 0.12
CA VAL A 9 -7.12 5.62 0.12
C VAL A 9 -6.76 5.11 1.53
N PHE A 10 -6.20 3.91 1.63
CA PHE A 10 -5.68 3.40 2.90
C PHE A 10 -4.37 4.14 3.23
N ASP A 11 -4.30 4.81 4.38
CA ASP A 11 -3.09 5.51 4.82
C ASP A 11 -2.24 4.59 5.71
N SER A 12 -1.18 4.01 5.16
CA SER A 12 -0.32 3.09 5.91
C SER A 12 0.56 3.79 6.95
N ARG A 13 0.49 5.11 7.07
CA ARG A 13 1.17 5.89 8.13
C ARG A 13 0.35 5.93 9.41
N ASP A 14 -0.94 5.61 9.34
CA ASP A 14 -1.74 5.34 10.52
C ASP A 14 -1.32 3.97 11.08
N GLU A 15 -0.44 4.00 12.08
CA GLU A 15 0.10 2.79 12.71
C GLU A 15 -0.99 1.94 13.36
N ALA A 16 -2.08 2.54 13.85
CA ALA A 16 -3.19 1.81 14.45
C ALA A 16 -3.97 1.05 13.38
N ALA A 17 -4.33 1.73 12.28
CA ALA A 17 -5.01 1.10 11.15
C ALA A 17 -4.15 -0.01 10.51
N LEU A 18 -2.83 0.23 10.35
CA LEU A 18 -1.92 -0.78 9.81
C LEU A 18 -1.82 -2.01 10.72
N LYS A 19 -1.81 -1.80 12.04
CA LYS A 19 -1.81 -2.87 13.04
C LYS A 19 -3.12 -3.67 13.04
N GLU A 20 -4.27 -3.03 12.82
CA GLU A 20 -5.54 -3.73 12.62
C GLU A 20 -5.52 -4.64 11.38
N GLU A 21 -4.73 -4.30 10.37
CA GLU A 21 -4.47 -5.18 9.22
C GLU A 21 -3.39 -6.25 9.50
N GLY A 22 -2.85 -6.33 10.72
CA GLY A 22 -1.85 -7.33 11.12
C GLY A 22 -0.43 -7.03 10.64
N LEU A 23 -0.11 -5.77 10.35
CA LEU A 23 1.22 -5.33 9.93
C LEU A 23 1.71 -4.13 10.75
N ASP A 24 3.00 -3.84 10.60
CA ASP A 24 3.63 -2.63 11.09
C ASP A 24 4.53 -2.05 9.99
N ALA A 25 5.10 -0.86 10.23
CA ALA A 25 5.97 -0.19 9.28
C ALA A 25 7.22 -1.03 8.92
N THR A 26 7.75 -1.81 9.88
CA THR A 26 8.90 -2.69 9.65
C THR A 26 8.56 -3.82 8.68
N ALA A 27 7.38 -4.42 8.81
CA ALA A 27 6.91 -5.46 7.91
C ALA A 27 6.61 -4.93 6.50
N LEU A 28 6.22 -3.65 6.34
CA LEU A 28 6.10 -3.01 5.03
C LEU A 28 7.46 -2.78 4.36
N ALA A 29 8.49 -2.49 5.16
CA ALA A 29 9.86 -2.26 4.70
C ALA A 29 10.65 -3.56 4.43
N ASP A 30 10.07 -4.72 4.71
CA ASP A 30 10.75 -6.01 4.64
C ASP A 30 11.15 -6.36 3.20
N SER A 31 12.46 -6.45 2.96
CA SER A 31 13.03 -6.78 1.65
C SER A 31 12.94 -8.27 1.31
N ALA A 32 12.56 -9.13 2.27
CA ALA A 32 12.41 -10.57 2.09
C ALA A 32 11.13 -10.97 1.33
N TRP A 33 10.37 -10.01 0.79
CA TRP A 33 9.15 -10.30 0.02
C TRP A 33 9.38 -11.30 -1.11
N ARG A 34 10.56 -11.29 -1.74
CA ARG A 34 10.92 -12.22 -2.81
C ARG A 34 11.07 -13.65 -2.28
N ASP A 35 11.72 -13.81 -1.13
CA ASP A 35 11.91 -15.11 -0.49
C ASP A 35 10.56 -15.67 0.00
N GLN A 36 9.68 -14.80 0.52
CA GLN A 36 8.30 -15.15 0.87
C GLN A 36 7.53 -15.65 -0.36
N MET A 37 7.60 -14.95 -1.49
CA MET A 37 6.98 -15.41 -2.74
C MET A 37 7.51 -16.76 -3.20
N GLN A 38 8.81 -17.01 -3.07
CA GLN A 38 9.42 -18.30 -3.43
C GLN A 38 8.98 -19.44 -2.50
N ALA A 39 8.86 -19.17 -1.19
CA ALA A 39 8.55 -20.17 -0.18
C ALA A 39 7.04 -20.46 -0.05
N SER A 40 6.19 -19.43 -0.06
CA SER A 40 4.75 -19.52 0.21
C SER A 40 3.85 -19.08 -0.95
N GLY A 41 4.40 -18.58 -2.05
CA GLY A 41 3.61 -18.09 -3.20
C GLY A 41 2.90 -16.75 -2.97
N GLU A 42 3.06 -16.15 -1.78
CA GLU A 42 2.47 -14.88 -1.38
C GLU A 42 3.37 -14.18 -0.36
N SER A 43 3.61 -12.88 -0.56
CA SER A 43 4.26 -12.03 0.44
C SER A 43 3.25 -11.43 1.43
N ARG A 44 3.73 -11.04 2.61
CA ARG A 44 2.91 -10.36 3.62
C ARG A 44 2.24 -9.07 3.08
N THR A 45 2.97 -8.32 2.26
CA THR A 45 2.47 -7.09 1.61
C THR A 45 1.41 -7.37 0.55
N GLN A 46 1.51 -8.47 -0.21
CA GLN A 46 0.44 -8.91 -1.12
C GLN A 46 -0.82 -9.35 -0.36
N ALA A 47 -0.65 -10.10 0.74
CA ALA A 47 -1.76 -10.50 1.58
C ALA A 47 -2.50 -9.28 2.15
N LEU A 48 -1.77 -8.24 2.56
CA LEU A 48 -2.36 -6.95 2.94
C LEU A 48 -3.17 -6.34 1.81
N THR A 49 -2.58 -6.19 0.62
CA THR A 49 -3.28 -5.61 -0.53
C THR A 49 -4.57 -6.36 -0.85
N ARG A 50 -4.57 -7.71 -0.78
CA ARG A 50 -5.80 -8.51 -0.95
C ARG A 50 -6.87 -8.19 0.10
N ARG A 51 -6.49 -8.02 1.37
CA ARG A 51 -7.42 -7.61 2.45
C ARG A 51 -7.97 -6.21 2.21
N LEU A 52 -7.13 -5.25 1.83
CA LEU A 52 -7.54 -3.88 1.54
C LEU A 52 -8.50 -3.82 0.34
N ILE A 53 -8.24 -4.59 -0.72
CA ILE A 53 -9.16 -4.75 -1.85
C ILE A 53 -10.51 -5.29 -1.38
N ALA A 54 -10.51 -6.36 -0.56
CA ALA A 54 -11.74 -6.94 -0.04
C ALA A 54 -12.53 -5.97 0.86
N LYS A 55 -11.85 -5.04 1.54
CA LYS A 55 -12.44 -3.96 2.33
C LYS A 55 -12.90 -2.75 1.51
N GLY A 56 -12.65 -2.73 0.19
CA GLY A 56 -13.13 -1.70 -0.72
C GLY A 56 -12.20 -0.50 -0.90
N TYR A 57 -10.99 -0.53 -0.34
CA TYR A 57 -9.97 0.48 -0.65
C TYR A 57 -9.56 0.35 -2.13
N PRO A 58 -9.47 1.43 -2.93
CA PRO A 58 -8.98 1.39 -4.31
C PRO A 58 -7.46 1.57 -4.41
N ALA A 59 -6.83 2.00 -3.31
CA ALA A 59 -5.44 2.37 -3.25
C ALA A 59 -4.88 2.37 -1.82
N MET A 60 -3.55 2.43 -1.73
CA MET A 60 -2.81 2.64 -0.48
C MET A 60 -1.74 3.72 -0.66
N LEU A 61 -1.65 4.63 0.30
CA LEU A 61 -0.53 5.54 0.48
C LEU A 61 0.50 4.88 1.40
N VAL A 62 1.75 4.82 0.97
CA VAL A 62 2.84 4.15 1.69
C VAL A 62 4.14 4.93 1.56
N ARG A 63 5.00 4.86 2.57
CA ARG A 63 6.35 5.44 2.48
C ARG A 63 7.17 4.74 1.40
N SER A 64 8.04 5.48 0.73
CA SER A 64 9.08 4.91 -0.11
C SER A 64 10.17 4.22 0.72
N PHE A 65 10.50 2.99 0.35
CA PHE A 65 11.60 2.21 0.93
C PHE A 65 12.81 2.13 -0.02
N ALA A 66 12.85 2.99 -1.04
CA ALA A 66 14.00 3.10 -1.93
C ALA A 66 15.22 3.64 -1.17
N ALA A 67 16.42 3.28 -1.62
CA ALA A 67 17.65 3.78 -1.02
C ALA A 67 17.69 5.32 -1.08
N GLY A 68 17.88 5.97 0.07
CA GLY A 68 17.92 7.43 0.20
C GLY A 68 16.56 8.11 0.43
N ALA A 69 15.46 7.36 0.49
CA ALA A 69 14.14 7.92 0.75
C ALA A 69 13.98 8.42 2.20
N VAL A 70 13.37 9.58 2.37
CA VAL A 70 13.02 10.17 3.66
C VAL A 70 11.56 9.87 4.05
N GLU A 71 11.14 10.25 5.25
CA GLU A 71 9.77 9.98 5.75
C GLU A 71 8.67 10.64 4.91
N THR A 72 8.99 11.75 4.24
CA THR A 72 8.05 12.50 3.39
C THR A 72 7.98 11.97 1.96
N ASP A 73 8.84 11.01 1.58
CA ASP A 73 8.78 10.39 0.27
C ASP A 73 7.70 9.31 0.28
N LEU A 74 6.60 9.58 -0.42
CA LEU A 74 5.42 8.73 -0.45
C LEU A 74 5.18 8.16 -1.84
N ASN A 75 4.71 6.92 -1.87
CA ASN A 75 4.17 6.27 -3.05
C ASN A 75 2.66 6.11 -2.89
N LEU A 76 1.93 6.31 -3.98
CA LEU A 76 0.52 5.92 -4.09
C LEU A 76 0.43 4.65 -4.94
N VAL A 77 -0.02 3.56 -4.34
CA VAL A 77 -0.23 2.28 -5.03
C VAL A 77 -1.71 2.15 -5.36
N LEU A 78 -2.03 2.15 -6.65
CA LEU A 78 -3.39 2.07 -7.18
C LEU A 78 -3.65 0.66 -7.71
N TRP A 79 -4.81 0.09 -7.39
CA TRP A 79 -5.31 -1.14 -8.04
C TRP A 79 -6.71 -0.94 -8.65
N LYS A 80 -7.37 0.19 -8.37
CA LYS A 80 -8.54 0.67 -9.10
C LYS A 80 -8.38 2.15 -9.41
N TRP A 81 -8.44 2.51 -10.70
CA TRP A 81 -8.36 3.88 -11.21
C TRP A 81 -9.13 4.00 -12.54
N GLY A 82 -9.42 5.22 -12.99
CA GLY A 82 -10.12 5.52 -14.24
C GLY A 82 -10.18 7.03 -14.53
N ASP A 83 -11.03 7.45 -15.46
CA ASP A 83 -11.13 8.85 -15.91
C ASP A 83 -12.08 9.72 -15.05
N ASP A 84 -12.89 9.08 -14.20
CA ASP A 84 -13.95 9.74 -13.42
C ASP A 84 -13.80 9.50 -11.90
N PRO A 85 -14.24 10.45 -11.05
CA PRO A 85 -14.37 10.23 -9.62
C PRO A 85 -15.28 9.03 -9.28
N PRO A 86 -15.07 8.38 -8.13
CA PRO A 86 -14.12 8.74 -7.07
C PRO A 86 -12.73 8.06 -7.21
N TRP A 87 -12.31 7.67 -8.41
CA TRP A 87 -11.01 7.04 -8.66
C TRP A 87 -10.33 7.60 -9.91
N ARG A 88 -10.42 8.93 -10.09
CA ARG A 88 -9.83 9.64 -11.22
C ARG A 88 -8.32 9.74 -11.10
N LEU A 89 -7.60 9.33 -12.13
CA LEU A 89 -6.15 9.50 -12.26
C LEU A 89 -5.77 10.35 -13.48
#